data_AF-A0A8T1IZU2-F1
#
_entry.id   AF-A0A8T1IZU2-F1
#
_cell.length_a   1.000
_cell.length_b   1.000
_cell.length_c   1.000
_cell.angle_alpha   90.00
_cell.angle_beta   90.00
_cell.angle_gamma   90.00
#
_symmetry.space_group_name_H-M   'P 1'
#
loop_
_entity.id
_entity.type
_entity.pdbx_description
1 polymer ?
#
loop_
_entity_poly.entity_id
_entity_poly.type
_entity_poly.pdbx_seq_one_letter_code
_entity_poly.pdbx_strand_id
1 'polypeptide(L)'
;MSDNLLAAAPPKSTFTPRQVCSFYFKPCLDDEGEPTGYYSCKTCGKCCKYTPETGYTNLVSHKASNRFAWVRWVVIGSLPLSFCESKETRQYTKLNLISVATLMSLMEALLKAVEKTIDEEVPDSFGLIIDGWIYGAEHYLVVYGCYETTDGPRYPVLSLSPVMDEPDDHLNAHGHMTAISRFLQFFGKLIDGCRDLVGDNCSVNKRLANLLRVPLIGCASHRLNLTVREYLDPYDSSLEAVQRQMRKLRTVKQAAQLR
;
A
#
# COMPACT_ATOMS: atom_id res chain seq x y z
N MET A 1 15.07 -20.27 36.94
CA MET A 1 14.81 -18.82 36.87
C MET A 1 14.02 -18.60 35.60
N SER A 2 12.76 -18.21 35.74
CA SER A 2 11.84 -18.07 34.62
C SER A 2 12.00 -16.67 34.04
N ASP A 3 12.51 -16.58 32.81
CA ASP A 3 12.57 -15.33 32.07
C ASP A 3 11.16 -14.88 31.71
N ASN A 4 10.71 -13.82 32.40
CA ASN A 4 9.52 -13.07 32.02
C ASN A 4 9.79 -12.38 30.68
N LEU A 5 9.30 -12.99 29.60
CA LEU A 5 9.09 -12.31 28.32
C LEU A 5 8.15 -11.13 28.55
N LEU A 6 8.73 -9.94 28.71
CA LEU A 6 8.00 -8.67 28.69
C LEU A 6 7.27 -8.57 27.36
N ALA A 7 5.97 -8.85 27.37
CA ALA A 7 5.09 -8.60 26.24
C ALA A 7 5.19 -7.12 25.87
N ALA A 8 5.64 -6.84 24.64
CA ALA A 8 5.64 -5.48 24.11
C ALA A 8 4.24 -4.88 24.23
N ALA A 9 4.15 -3.67 24.78
CA ALA A 9 2.88 -2.98 24.90
C ALA A 9 2.21 -2.88 23.52
N PRO A 10 0.89 -3.14 23.41
CA PRO A 10 0.21 -3.05 22.13
C PRO A 10 0.45 -1.65 21.53
N PRO A 11 0.71 -1.57 20.21
CA PRO A 11 0.95 -0.30 19.55
C PRO A 11 -0.23 0.63 19.83
N LYS A 12 0.07 1.79 20.41
CA LYS A 12 -0.94 2.82 20.66
C LYS A 12 -1.53 3.23 19.33
N SER A 13 -2.86 3.31 19.27
CA SER A 13 -3.57 3.89 18.12
C SER A 13 -2.96 5.25 17.79
N THR A 14 -2.51 5.43 16.55
CA THR A 14 -1.92 6.69 16.05
C THR A 14 -2.92 7.86 16.15
N PHE A 15 -4.22 7.58 16.23
CA PHE A 15 -5.28 8.59 16.29
C PHE A 15 -6.24 8.37 17.47
N THR A 16 -6.65 9.46 18.11
CA THR A 16 -7.71 9.45 19.13
C THR A 16 -9.10 9.32 18.48
N PRO A 17 -10.12 8.79 19.19
CA PRO A 17 -11.50 8.77 18.69
C PRO A 17 -12.03 10.14 18.27
N ARG A 18 -11.55 11.21 18.93
CA ARG A 18 -11.85 12.60 18.57
C ARG A 18 -11.28 12.98 17.21
N GLN A 19 -10.01 12.70 16.96
CA GLN A 19 -9.36 12.99 15.66
C GLN A 19 -10.05 12.23 14.52
N VAL A 20 -10.37 10.95 14.74
CA VAL A 20 -11.11 10.14 13.77
C VAL A 20 -12.49 10.74 13.50
N CYS A 21 -13.21 11.15 14.55
CA CYS A 21 -14.50 11.81 14.38
C CYS A 21 -14.39 13.12 13.61
N SER A 22 -13.46 14.00 14.00
CA SER A 22 -13.27 15.30 13.35
C SER A 22 -12.83 15.17 11.91
N PHE A 23 -12.21 14.05 11.51
CA PHE A 23 -11.91 13.74 10.13
C PHE A 23 -13.19 13.49 9.33
N TYR A 24 -14.06 12.57 9.78
CA TYR A 24 -15.25 12.13 9.02
C TYR A 24 -16.50 12.99 9.20
N PHE A 25 -16.59 13.72 10.32
CA PHE A 25 -17.78 14.46 10.69
C PHE A 25 -17.45 15.91 11.03
N LYS A 26 -18.39 16.81 10.74
CA LYS A 26 -18.36 18.21 11.17
C LYS A 26 -19.54 18.48 12.12
N PRO A 27 -19.36 19.27 13.18
CA PRO A 27 -20.48 19.67 14.03
C PRO A 27 -21.49 20.46 13.18
N CYS A 28 -22.78 20.18 13.39
CA CYS A 28 -23.85 21.01 12.87
C CYS A 28 -24.00 22.21 13.82
N LEU A 29 -23.92 23.41 13.27
CA LEU A 29 -24.07 24.65 14.00
C LEU A 29 -25.49 25.19 13.81
N ASP A 30 -26.03 25.87 14.82
CA ASP A 30 -27.25 26.66 14.69
C ASP A 30 -26.98 28.00 14.00
N ASP A 31 -28.01 28.84 13.90
CA ASP A 31 -27.94 30.13 13.22
C ASP A 31 -27.00 31.12 13.93
N GLU A 32 -26.71 30.88 15.21
CA GLU A 32 -25.77 31.63 16.05
C GLU A 32 -24.33 31.08 15.98
N GLY A 33 -24.10 29.95 15.31
CA GLY A 33 -22.80 29.32 15.16
C GLY A 33 -22.42 28.36 16.30
N GLU A 34 -23.36 28.02 17.17
CA GLU A 34 -23.15 27.15 18.33
C GLU A 34 -23.42 25.66 18.00
N PRO A 35 -22.70 24.71 18.62
CA PRO A 35 -22.88 23.29 18.33
C PRO A 35 -24.26 22.75 18.78
N THR A 36 -25.07 22.33 17.81
CA THR A 36 -26.43 21.77 18.04
C THR A 36 -26.46 20.39 18.73
N GLY A 37 -25.30 19.81 19.01
CA GLY A 37 -25.20 18.41 19.45
C GLY A 37 -25.40 17.38 18.32
N TYR A 38 -25.50 17.82 17.07
CA TYR A 38 -25.51 16.95 15.89
C TYR A 38 -24.20 17.08 15.11
N TYR A 39 -23.83 16.01 14.43
CA TYR A 39 -22.67 15.95 13.56
C TYR A 39 -23.08 15.44 12.19
N SER A 40 -22.65 16.13 11.14
CA SER A 40 -22.88 15.72 9.75
C SER A 40 -21.65 15.02 9.18
N CYS A 41 -21.85 13.88 8.53
CA CYS A 41 -20.80 13.22 7.78
C CYS A 41 -20.36 14.12 6.60
N LYS A 42 -19.07 14.41 6.49
CA LYS A 42 -18.53 15.27 5.43
C LYS A 42 -18.70 14.67 4.03
N THR A 43 -18.72 13.34 3.92
CA THR A 43 -18.82 12.63 2.65
C THR A 43 -20.25 12.47 2.15
N CYS A 44 -21.18 12.05 3.03
CA CYS A 44 -22.56 11.75 2.61
C CYS A 44 -23.61 12.72 3.14
N GLY A 45 -23.22 13.70 3.95
CA GLY A 45 -24.14 14.70 4.53
C GLY A 45 -25.05 14.19 5.65
N LYS A 46 -25.05 12.89 5.96
CA LYS A 46 -25.94 12.32 6.98
C LYS A 46 -25.65 12.89 8.37
N CYS A 47 -26.67 13.44 9.02
CA CYS A 47 -26.60 13.95 10.40
C CYS A 47 -26.85 12.83 11.42
N CYS A 48 -26.00 12.78 12.44
CA CYS A 48 -26.08 11.89 13.59
C CYS A 48 -26.07 12.71 14.87
N LYS A 49 -26.89 12.35 15.86
CA LYS A 49 -26.86 12.97 17.19
C LYS A 49 -25.60 12.52 17.94
N TYR A 50 -24.87 13.44 18.55
CA TYR A 50 -23.75 13.15 19.44
C TYR A 50 -24.26 12.96 20.87
N THR A 51 -23.79 11.92 21.56
CA THR A 51 -24.10 11.67 22.96
C THR A 51 -22.79 11.66 23.75
N PRO A 52 -22.52 12.68 24.59
CA PRO A 52 -21.24 12.82 25.29
C PRO A 52 -20.83 11.58 26.09
N GLU A 53 -21.79 10.89 26.69
CA GLU A 53 -21.59 9.72 27.56
C GLU A 53 -20.95 8.51 26.86
N THR A 54 -21.12 8.39 25.54
CA THR A 54 -20.56 7.27 24.74
C THR A 54 -19.29 7.67 23.97
N GLY A 55 -18.79 8.89 24.19
CA GLY A 55 -17.74 9.49 23.39
C GLY A 55 -18.15 9.62 21.92
N TYR A 56 -17.19 9.53 20.99
CA TYR A 56 -17.45 9.67 19.55
C TYR A 56 -17.94 8.38 18.87
N THR A 57 -18.16 7.31 19.65
CA THR A 57 -18.44 5.96 19.11
C THR A 57 -19.85 5.86 18.52
N ASN A 58 -20.80 6.66 19.00
CA ASN A 58 -22.19 6.66 18.56
C ASN A 58 -22.42 7.38 17.20
N LEU A 59 -21.42 8.11 16.71
CA LEU A 59 -21.50 8.83 15.43
C LEU A 59 -21.32 7.90 14.24
N VAL A 60 -20.68 6.75 14.45
CA VAL A 60 -20.45 5.72 13.44
C VAL A 60 -21.45 4.60 13.63
N SER A 61 -22.25 4.30 12.61
CA SER A 61 -23.21 3.19 12.68
C SER A 61 -22.51 1.85 12.95
N HIS A 62 -23.14 0.96 13.73
CA HIS A 62 -22.63 -0.40 13.95
C HIS A 62 -22.32 -1.13 12.63
N LYS A 63 -23.12 -0.90 11.58
CA LYS A 63 -22.89 -1.47 10.25
C LYS A 63 -21.57 -0.98 9.63
N ALA A 64 -21.26 0.31 9.76
CA ALA A 64 -20.00 0.88 9.26
C ALA A 64 -18.80 0.37 10.06
N SER A 65 -18.90 0.34 11.40
CA SER A 65 -17.85 -0.21 12.27
C SER A 65 -17.56 -1.68 11.96
N ASN A 66 -18.61 -2.48 11.72
CA ASN A 66 -18.46 -3.88 11.34
C ASN A 66 -17.72 -4.06 10.01
N ARG A 67 -18.09 -3.27 9.00
CA ARG A 67 -17.45 -3.28 7.67
C ARG A 67 -15.99 -2.87 7.75
N PHE A 68 -15.69 -1.79 8.47
CA PHE A 68 -14.33 -1.33 8.71
C PHE A 68 -13.49 -2.39 9.41
N ALA A 69 -14.03 -3.04 10.45
CA ALA A 69 -13.33 -4.09 11.19
C ALA A 69 -12.96 -5.27 10.28
N TRP A 70 -13.86 -5.72 9.40
CA TRP A 70 -13.57 -6.79 8.44
C TRP A 70 -12.49 -6.40 7.43
N VAL A 71 -12.61 -5.23 6.80
CA VAL A 71 -11.62 -4.76 5.82
C VAL A 71 -10.25 -4.61 6.48
N ARG A 72 -10.20 -3.95 7.64
CA ARG A 72 -8.96 -3.78 8.40
C ARG A 72 -8.34 -5.13 8.77
N TRP A 73 -9.13 -6.09 9.24
CA TRP A 73 -8.61 -7.39 9.66
C TRP A 73 -8.01 -8.14 8.48
N VAL A 74 -8.71 -8.20 7.35
CA VAL A 74 -8.21 -8.91 6.17
C VAL A 74 -6.98 -8.23 5.58
N VAL A 75 -7.00 -6.90 5.42
CA VAL A 75 -5.91 -6.15 4.79
C VAL A 75 -4.67 -6.12 5.69
N ILE A 76 -4.80 -5.70 6.95
CA ILE A 76 -3.67 -5.58 7.87
C ILE A 76 -3.15 -6.95 8.30
N GLY A 77 -4.03 -7.95 8.38
CA GLY A 77 -3.64 -9.33 8.66
C GLY A 77 -3.07 -10.07 7.45
N SER A 78 -3.05 -9.46 6.26
CA SER A 78 -2.68 -10.11 5.00
C SER A 78 -3.34 -11.49 4.81
N LEU A 79 -4.64 -11.55 5.11
CA LEU A 79 -5.41 -12.79 5.10
C LEU A 79 -6.05 -13.03 3.73
N PRO A 80 -6.32 -14.30 3.35
CA PRO A 80 -7.08 -14.60 2.15
C PRO A 80 -8.47 -13.95 2.18
N LEU A 81 -9.00 -13.51 1.04
CA LEU A 81 -10.35 -12.90 0.99
C LEU A 81 -11.44 -13.86 1.52
N SER A 82 -11.27 -15.16 1.28
CA SER A 82 -12.15 -16.22 1.79
C SER A 82 -12.16 -16.35 3.31
N PHE A 83 -11.24 -15.69 4.03
CA PHE A 83 -11.17 -15.70 5.48
C PHE A 83 -12.48 -15.28 6.15
N CYS A 84 -13.18 -14.29 5.59
CA CYS A 84 -14.47 -13.81 6.13
C CYS A 84 -15.61 -14.85 6.02
N GLU A 85 -15.42 -15.90 5.21
CA GLU A 85 -16.38 -16.99 5.01
C GLU A 85 -15.97 -18.32 5.64
N SER A 86 -14.74 -18.43 6.18
CA SER A 86 -14.29 -19.63 6.89
C SER A 86 -15.22 -19.97 8.06
N LYS A 87 -15.53 -21.26 8.21
CA LYS A 87 -16.40 -21.75 9.30
C LYS A 87 -15.80 -21.43 10.66
N GLU A 88 -14.49 -21.63 10.80
CA GLU A 88 -13.72 -21.39 12.01
C GLU A 88 -13.77 -19.89 12.35
N THR A 89 -13.47 -19.01 11.40
CA THR A 89 -13.53 -17.56 11.62
C THR A 89 -14.94 -17.12 12.04
N ARG A 90 -15.98 -17.63 11.37
CA ARG A 90 -17.37 -17.31 11.67
C ARG A 90 -17.81 -17.81 13.04
N GLN A 91 -17.26 -18.92 13.52
CA GLN A 91 -17.55 -19.47 14.84
C GLN A 91 -16.98 -18.60 15.98
N TYR A 92 -15.80 -18.00 15.78
CA TYR A 92 -15.09 -17.29 16.84
C TYR A 92 -15.19 -15.77 16.77
N THR A 93 -15.68 -15.20 15.66
CA THR A 93 -15.83 -13.75 15.52
C THR A 93 -17.07 -13.20 16.21
N LYS A 94 -16.97 -11.98 16.74
CA LYS A 94 -18.11 -11.17 17.21
C LYS A 94 -18.65 -10.22 16.15
N LEU A 95 -18.04 -10.20 14.97
CA LEU A 95 -18.47 -9.34 13.86
C LEU A 95 -19.67 -9.97 13.14
N ASN A 96 -20.62 -9.14 12.73
CA ASN A 96 -21.69 -9.56 11.84
C ASN A 96 -21.09 -10.09 10.54
N LEU A 97 -21.58 -11.25 10.12
CA LEU A 97 -21.05 -11.99 8.97
C LEU A 97 -21.14 -11.16 7.68
N ILE A 98 -20.11 -11.29 6.84
CA ILE A 98 -20.11 -10.76 5.47
C ILE A 98 -19.73 -11.87 4.50
N SER A 99 -20.03 -11.65 3.22
CA SER A 99 -19.54 -12.48 2.13
C SER A 99 -18.26 -11.92 1.53
N VAL A 100 -17.51 -12.76 0.79
CA VAL A 100 -16.36 -12.32 -0.02
C VAL A 100 -16.80 -11.23 -0.99
N ALA A 101 -17.94 -11.39 -1.66
CA ALA A 101 -18.47 -10.38 -2.58
C ALA A 101 -18.72 -9.03 -1.89
N THR A 102 -19.24 -9.04 -0.66
CA THR A 102 -19.44 -7.82 0.12
C THR A 102 -18.10 -7.20 0.51
N LEU A 103 -17.14 -8.01 0.96
CA LEU A 103 -15.80 -7.56 1.32
C LEU A 103 -15.10 -6.89 0.12
N MET A 104 -15.13 -7.53 -1.04
CA MET A 104 -14.54 -6.99 -2.28
C MET A 104 -15.15 -5.65 -2.67
N SER A 105 -16.49 -5.55 -2.67
CA SER A 105 -17.18 -4.28 -2.95
C SER A 105 -16.79 -3.16 -1.98
N LEU A 106 -16.56 -3.48 -0.70
CA LEU A 106 -16.07 -2.51 0.29
C LEU A 106 -14.62 -2.10 0.02
N MET A 107 -13.76 -3.04 -0.37
CA MET A 107 -12.37 -2.76 -0.73
C MET A 107 -12.27 -1.90 -1.99
N GLU A 108 -13.08 -2.15 -3.01
CA GLU A 108 -13.16 -1.30 -4.21
C GLU A 108 -13.63 0.12 -3.88
N ALA A 109 -14.65 0.27 -3.03
CA ALA A 109 -15.10 1.58 -2.59
C ALA A 109 -14.04 2.31 -1.75
N LEU A 110 -13.30 1.57 -0.92
CA LEU A 110 -12.18 2.11 -0.16
C LEU A 110 -11.05 2.56 -1.09
N LEU A 111 -10.71 1.76 -2.11
CA LEU A 111 -9.70 2.10 -3.10
C LEU A 111 -10.02 3.43 -3.78
N LYS A 112 -11.26 3.61 -4.28
CA LYS A 112 -11.71 4.88 -4.87
C LYS A 112 -11.61 6.07 -3.91
N ALA A 113 -11.89 5.86 -2.63
CA ALA A 113 -11.77 6.92 -1.63
C ALA A 113 -10.29 7.26 -1.35
N VAL A 114 -9.40 6.27 -1.35
CA VAL A 114 -7.95 6.46 -1.22
C VAL A 114 -7.38 7.16 -2.45
N GLU A 115 -7.76 6.74 -3.66
CA GLU A 115 -7.37 7.39 -4.92
C GLU A 115 -7.72 8.87 -4.91
N LYS A 116 -8.96 9.20 -4.53
CA LYS A 116 -9.39 10.60 -4.39
C LYS A 116 -8.60 11.37 -3.33
N THR A 117 -8.27 10.74 -2.21
CA THR A 117 -7.47 11.39 -1.15
C THR A 117 -6.06 11.68 -1.64
N ILE A 118 -5.47 10.76 -2.41
CA ILE A 118 -4.15 10.93 -3.02
C ILE A 118 -4.22 12.03 -4.10
N ASP A 119 -5.23 12.06 -4.96
CA ASP A 119 -5.45 13.12 -5.95
C ASP A 119 -5.46 14.52 -5.31
N GLU A 120 -6.22 14.69 -4.22
CA GLU A 120 -6.32 15.95 -3.47
C GLU A 120 -5.00 16.34 -2.75
N GLU A 121 -4.16 15.37 -2.36
CA GLU A 121 -2.91 15.60 -1.62
C GLU A 121 -1.69 15.80 -2.55
N VAL A 122 -1.63 15.09 -3.67
CA VAL A 122 -0.46 15.09 -4.57
C VAL A 122 -0.31 16.46 -5.22
N PRO A 123 0.87 17.10 -5.13
CA PRO A 123 1.14 18.36 -5.83
C PRO A 123 1.27 18.15 -7.34
N ASP A 124 1.18 19.23 -8.12
CA ASP A 124 1.42 19.16 -9.58
C ASP A 124 2.87 18.86 -9.94
N SER A 125 3.79 18.99 -8.98
CA SER A 125 5.21 18.69 -9.12
C SER A 125 5.61 17.62 -8.11
N PHE A 126 6.01 16.45 -8.59
CA PHE A 126 6.27 15.28 -7.76
C PHE A 126 7.43 14.45 -8.33
N GLY A 127 8.03 13.59 -7.51
CA GLY A 127 8.93 12.52 -7.94
C GLY A 127 8.19 11.19 -8.09
N LEU A 128 8.80 10.24 -8.78
CA LEU A 128 8.28 8.89 -8.93
C LEU A 128 9.32 7.86 -8.47
N ILE A 129 8.93 6.92 -7.61
CA ILE A 129 9.76 5.77 -7.26
C ILE A 129 9.22 4.56 -8.00
N ILE A 130 10.08 3.91 -8.78
CA ILE A 130 9.70 2.76 -9.60
C ILE A 130 10.56 1.56 -9.25
N ASP A 131 9.92 0.39 -9.22
CA ASP A 131 10.60 -0.89 -9.14
C ASP A 131 9.91 -1.89 -10.06
N GLY A 132 10.70 -2.80 -10.61
CA GLY A 132 10.24 -3.79 -11.58
C GLY A 132 10.86 -5.15 -11.31
N TRP A 133 10.02 -6.18 -11.27
CA TRP A 133 10.49 -7.55 -11.08
C TRP A 133 9.67 -8.55 -11.89
N ILE A 134 10.28 -9.70 -12.16
CA ILE A 134 9.62 -10.80 -12.85
C ILE A 134 9.13 -11.80 -11.81
N TYR A 135 7.87 -12.21 -11.91
CA TYR A 135 7.30 -13.31 -11.14
C TYR A 135 6.58 -14.28 -12.07
N GLY A 136 7.12 -15.50 -12.20
CA GLY A 136 6.62 -16.45 -13.19
C GLY A 136 6.89 -15.98 -14.61
N ALA A 137 5.82 -15.82 -15.40
CA ALA A 137 5.88 -15.30 -16.77
C ALA A 137 5.56 -13.80 -16.87
N GLU A 138 5.23 -13.15 -15.76
CA GLU A 138 4.76 -11.77 -15.75
C GLU A 138 5.83 -10.81 -15.22
N HIS A 139 5.93 -9.65 -15.85
CA HIS A 139 6.73 -8.53 -15.36
C HIS A 139 5.83 -7.56 -14.60
N TYR A 140 6.12 -7.34 -13.33
CA TYR A 140 5.41 -6.40 -12.47
C TYR A 140 6.14 -5.06 -12.47
N LEU A 141 5.37 -3.98 -12.50
CA LEU A 141 5.85 -2.62 -12.27
C LEU A 141 5.07 -2.04 -11.09
N VAL A 142 5.81 -1.56 -10.09
CA VAL A 142 5.26 -0.75 -9.02
C VAL A 142 5.69 0.70 -9.22
N VAL A 143 4.75 1.61 -8.96
CA VAL A 143 4.95 3.05 -9.06
C VAL A 143 4.47 3.68 -7.77
N TYR A 144 5.35 4.41 -7.09
CA TYR A 144 5.01 5.26 -5.96
C TYR A 144 5.15 6.73 -6.36
N GLY A 145 4.29 7.58 -5.79
CA GLY A 145 4.52 9.02 -5.77
C GLY A 145 5.56 9.36 -4.72
N CYS A 146 6.33 10.42 -4.91
CA CYS A 146 7.29 10.93 -3.94
C CYS A 146 7.15 12.46 -3.87
N TYR A 147 6.69 12.98 -2.74
CA TYR A 147 6.50 14.42 -2.56
C TYR A 147 6.54 14.79 -1.08
N GLU A 148 6.78 16.07 -0.79
CA GLU A 148 6.84 16.58 0.57
C GLU A 148 5.48 17.18 0.98
N THR A 149 5.07 16.94 2.22
CA THR A 149 3.92 17.60 2.85
C THR A 149 4.36 18.30 4.13
N THR A 150 3.46 19.07 4.75
CA THR A 150 3.70 19.69 6.06
C THR A 150 3.97 18.67 7.17
N ASP A 151 3.51 17.42 7.01
CA ASP A 151 3.72 16.31 7.93
C ASP A 151 4.98 15.48 7.60
N GLY A 152 5.75 15.88 6.59
CA GLY A 152 6.92 15.17 6.08
C GLY A 152 6.71 14.51 4.72
N PRO A 153 7.67 13.67 4.28
CA PRO A 153 7.62 13.08 2.95
C PRO A 153 6.55 12.00 2.85
N ARG A 154 5.91 11.93 1.68
CA ARG A 154 4.85 10.99 1.34
C ARG A 154 5.27 10.09 0.20
N TYR A 155 4.92 8.81 0.35
CA TYR A 155 5.26 7.74 -0.60
C TYR A 155 4.06 6.83 -0.90
N PRO A 156 2.94 7.35 -1.43
CA PRO A 156 1.78 6.51 -1.75
C PRO A 156 2.09 5.57 -2.92
N VAL A 157 1.61 4.33 -2.85
CA VAL A 157 1.56 3.42 -4.01
C VAL A 157 0.51 3.99 -4.97
N LEU A 158 0.91 4.31 -6.19
CA LEU A 158 0.01 4.77 -7.26
C LEU A 158 -0.44 3.61 -8.15
N SER A 159 0.45 2.64 -8.37
CA SER A 159 0.11 1.42 -9.10
C SER A 159 1.01 0.27 -8.69
N LEU A 160 0.44 -0.93 -8.71
CA LEU A 160 1.14 -2.21 -8.66
C LEU A 160 0.42 -3.12 -9.64
N SER A 161 0.96 -3.26 -10.85
CA SER A 161 0.31 -4.06 -11.89
C SER A 161 1.32 -4.91 -12.65
N PRO A 162 0.90 -6.07 -13.19
CA PRO A 162 1.63 -6.65 -14.30
C PRO A 162 1.62 -5.63 -15.45
N VAL A 163 2.79 -5.38 -16.04
CA VAL A 163 2.89 -4.65 -17.30
C VAL A 163 2.37 -5.60 -18.37
N MET A 164 1.27 -5.23 -19.01
CA MET A 164 0.66 -6.07 -20.04
C MET A 164 1.66 -6.25 -21.18
N ASP A 165 2.01 -7.49 -21.49
CA ASP A 165 2.79 -7.87 -22.67
C ASP A 165 1.86 -7.75 -23.91
N GLU A 166 1.37 -6.54 -24.20
CA GLU A 166 0.72 -6.29 -25.50
C GLU A 166 1.75 -6.62 -26.60
N PRO A 167 1.34 -7.07 -27.80
CA PRO A 167 2.29 -7.54 -28.83
C PRO A 167 3.42 -6.53 -29.20
N ASP A 168 3.19 -5.25 -28.91
CA ASP A 168 4.13 -4.14 -29.13
C ASP A 168 4.77 -3.59 -27.83
N ASP A 169 4.42 -4.13 -26.65
CA ASP A 169 4.86 -3.66 -25.33
C ASP A 169 6.12 -4.44 -24.87
N HIS A 170 7.28 -4.09 -25.44
CA HIS A 170 8.53 -4.83 -25.21
C HIS A 170 9.18 -4.64 -23.83
N LEU A 171 8.41 -4.42 -22.75
CA LEU A 171 8.92 -4.09 -21.41
C LEU A 171 9.97 -2.97 -21.46
N ASN A 172 9.77 -2.04 -22.39
CA ASN A 172 10.73 -1.01 -22.72
C ASN A 172 10.33 0.29 -22.03
N ALA A 173 11.21 1.29 -22.09
CA ALA A 173 10.96 2.57 -21.44
C ALA A 173 9.70 3.30 -21.93
N HIS A 174 9.28 3.12 -23.19
CA HIS A 174 8.03 3.72 -23.70
C HIS A 174 6.79 3.00 -23.17
N GLY A 175 6.86 1.67 -23.05
CA GLY A 175 5.84 0.85 -22.39
C GLY A 175 5.62 1.29 -20.94
N HIS A 176 6.71 1.37 -20.17
CA HIS A 176 6.68 1.89 -18.80
C HIS A 176 6.10 3.31 -18.74
N MET A 177 6.53 4.22 -19.62
CA MET A 177 6.00 5.58 -19.67
C MET A 177 4.49 5.62 -19.95
N THR A 178 4.01 4.77 -20.86
CA THR A 178 2.60 4.64 -21.21
C THR A 178 1.79 4.11 -20.03
N ALA A 179 2.28 3.05 -19.38
CA ALA A 179 1.66 2.48 -18.18
C ALA A 179 1.58 3.52 -17.05
N ILE A 180 2.68 4.19 -16.72
CA ILE A 180 2.74 5.25 -15.71
C ILE A 180 1.73 6.36 -16.03
N SER A 181 1.70 6.82 -17.29
CA SER A 181 0.78 7.88 -17.71
C SER A 181 -0.69 7.48 -17.56
N ARG A 182 -1.04 6.23 -17.86
CA ARG A 182 -2.40 5.70 -17.65
C ARG A 182 -2.78 5.73 -16.17
N PHE A 183 -1.88 5.35 -15.26
CA PHE A 183 -2.18 5.34 -13.83
C PHE A 183 -2.24 6.74 -13.21
N LEU A 184 -1.41 7.68 -13.66
CA LEU A 184 -1.43 9.06 -13.16
C LEU A 184 -2.77 9.77 -13.42
N GLN A 185 -3.49 9.38 -14.47
CA GLN A 185 -4.82 9.94 -14.78
C GLN A 185 -5.86 9.65 -13.69
N PHE A 186 -5.75 8.56 -12.92
CA PHE A 186 -6.63 8.29 -11.78
C PHE A 186 -6.47 9.31 -10.65
N PHE A 187 -5.32 10.00 -10.61
CA PHE A 187 -4.97 11.00 -9.60
C PHE A 187 -4.93 12.42 -10.17
N GLY A 188 -5.58 12.66 -11.32
CA GLY A 188 -5.60 13.98 -11.96
C GLY A 188 -4.23 14.52 -12.37
N LYS A 189 -3.19 13.66 -12.41
CA LYS A 189 -1.81 14.08 -12.68
C LYS A 189 -1.36 13.72 -14.09
N LEU A 190 -0.41 14.51 -14.58
CA LEU A 190 0.28 14.29 -15.85
C LEU A 190 1.72 13.90 -15.58
N ILE A 191 2.29 13.09 -16.46
CA ILE A 191 3.68 12.64 -16.35
C ILE A 191 4.68 13.81 -16.41
N ASP A 192 4.31 14.93 -17.03
CA ASP A 192 5.07 16.18 -17.10
C ASP A 192 5.30 16.84 -15.73
N GLY A 193 4.48 16.48 -14.72
CA GLY A 193 4.67 16.89 -13.33
C GLY A 193 5.83 16.17 -12.64
N CYS A 194 6.34 15.09 -13.24
CA CYS A 194 7.47 14.33 -12.72
C CYS A 194 8.76 15.17 -12.75
N ARG A 195 9.46 15.26 -11.62
CA ARG A 195 10.72 16.01 -11.47
C ARG A 195 11.95 15.14 -11.33
N ASP A 196 11.77 13.92 -10.86
CA ASP A 196 12.82 12.95 -10.64
C ASP A 196 12.24 11.54 -10.66
N LEU A 197 13.09 10.60 -11.06
CA LEU A 197 12.81 9.17 -10.95
C LEU A 197 13.77 8.57 -9.94
N VAL A 198 13.25 7.76 -9.03
CA VAL A 198 14.04 6.92 -8.13
C VAL A 198 13.86 5.48 -8.58
N GLY A 199 14.96 4.78 -8.85
CA GLY A 199 14.91 3.41 -9.33
C GLY A 199 16.30 2.82 -9.45
N ASP A 200 16.39 1.52 -9.71
CA ASP A 200 17.68 0.90 -10.00
C ASP A 200 18.28 1.44 -11.32
N ASN A 201 19.60 1.32 -11.45
CA ASN A 201 20.33 1.87 -12.60
C ASN A 201 20.25 0.97 -13.85
N CYS A 202 19.14 0.22 -14.01
CA CYS A 202 18.92 -0.61 -15.17
C CYS A 202 18.74 0.23 -16.45
N SER A 203 18.92 -0.39 -17.61
CA SER A 203 18.85 0.30 -18.92
C SER A 203 17.47 0.90 -19.18
N VAL A 204 16.40 0.22 -18.75
CA VAL A 204 15.00 0.68 -18.92
C VAL A 204 14.75 1.95 -18.12
N ASN A 205 15.11 1.97 -16.83
CA ASN A 205 14.92 3.14 -15.96
C ASN A 205 15.78 4.33 -16.40
N LYS A 206 17.03 4.09 -16.83
CA LYS A 206 17.88 5.13 -17.45
C LYS A 206 17.25 5.71 -18.70
N ARG A 207 16.72 4.86 -19.58
CA ARG A 207 16.07 5.31 -20.81
C ARG A 207 14.77 6.06 -20.51
N LEU A 208 13.97 5.62 -19.55
CA LEU A 208 12.75 6.30 -19.10
C LEU A 208 13.07 7.70 -18.57
N ALA A 209 14.07 7.84 -17.70
CA ALA A 209 14.52 9.14 -17.20
C ALA A 209 14.97 10.08 -18.31
N ASN A 210 15.69 9.56 -19.31
CA ASN A 210 16.07 10.34 -20.49
C ASN A 210 14.87 10.76 -21.34
N LEU A 211 13.85 9.92 -21.49
CA LEU A 211 12.61 10.25 -22.20
C LEU A 211 11.84 11.36 -21.48
N LEU A 212 11.73 11.27 -20.15
CA LEU A 212 11.07 12.27 -19.31
C LEU A 212 11.92 13.53 -19.10
N ARG A 213 13.21 13.49 -19.45
CA ARG A 213 14.20 14.56 -19.22
C ARG A 213 14.32 14.96 -17.74
N VAL A 214 14.28 13.96 -16.86
CA VAL A 214 14.42 14.11 -15.40
C VAL A 214 15.65 13.36 -14.90
N PRO A 215 16.26 13.77 -13.79
CA PRO A 215 17.31 13.00 -13.13
C PRO A 215 16.81 11.62 -12.69
N LEU A 216 17.67 10.61 -12.86
CA LEU A 216 17.52 9.29 -12.24
C LEU A 216 18.36 9.24 -10.95
N ILE A 217 17.69 9.09 -9.82
CA ILE A 217 18.27 8.87 -8.51
C ILE A 217 18.41 7.36 -8.31
N GLY A 218 19.67 6.89 -8.30
CA GLY A 218 19.97 5.46 -8.21
C GLY A 218 19.55 4.84 -6.88
N CYS A 219 18.91 3.67 -6.95
CA CYS A 219 18.46 2.90 -5.81
C CYS A 219 19.63 2.48 -4.87
N ALA A 220 19.52 2.82 -3.59
CA ALA A 220 20.54 2.55 -2.58
C ALA A 220 20.75 1.04 -2.34
N SER A 221 19.69 0.23 -2.34
CA SER A 221 19.79 -1.22 -2.17
C SER A 221 20.51 -1.86 -3.35
N HIS A 222 20.25 -1.39 -4.57
CA HIS A 222 20.96 -1.84 -5.76
C HIS A 222 22.46 -1.48 -5.68
N ARG A 223 22.80 -0.26 -5.27
CA ARG A 223 24.20 0.16 -5.05
C ARG A 223 24.88 -0.71 -3.99
N LEU A 224 24.22 -0.98 -2.87
CA LEU A 224 24.74 -1.89 -1.85
C LEU A 224 24.97 -3.30 -2.40
N ASN A 225 24.01 -3.84 -3.16
CA ASN A 225 24.15 -5.15 -3.79
C ASN A 225 25.33 -5.21 -4.76
N LEU A 226 25.62 -4.14 -5.51
CA LEU A 226 26.82 -4.06 -6.36
C LEU A 226 28.10 -4.10 -5.50
N THR A 227 28.17 -3.31 -4.44
CA THR A 227 29.33 -3.32 -3.52
C THR A 227 29.53 -4.67 -2.84
N VAL A 228 28.44 -5.34 -2.44
CA VAL A 228 28.51 -6.69 -1.85
C VAL A 228 29.02 -7.71 -2.86
N ARG A 229 28.62 -7.62 -4.13
CA ARG A 229 29.15 -8.49 -5.19
C ARG A 229 30.65 -8.31 -5.36
N GLU A 230 31.12 -7.07 -5.47
CA GLU A 230 32.56 -6.76 -5.57
C GLU A 230 33.35 -7.24 -4.35
N TYR A 231 32.78 -7.12 -3.15
CA TYR A 231 33.40 -7.65 -1.94
C TYR A 231 33.50 -9.19 -1.93
N LEU A 232 32.54 -9.86 -2.55
CA LEU A 232 32.45 -11.31 -2.59
C LEU A 232 33.20 -11.96 -3.75
N ASP A 233 33.67 -11.21 -4.75
CA ASP A 233 34.44 -11.69 -5.90
C ASP A 233 35.57 -12.67 -5.53
N PRO A 234 36.39 -12.41 -4.48
CA PRO A 234 37.46 -13.35 -4.09
C PRO A 234 36.94 -14.72 -3.61
N TYR A 235 35.67 -14.81 -3.23
CA TYR A 235 35.03 -16.01 -2.70
C TYR A 235 34.13 -16.72 -3.72
N ASP A 236 34.16 -16.33 -5.00
CA ASP A 236 33.24 -16.83 -6.03
C ASP A 236 33.23 -18.37 -6.11
N SER A 237 34.41 -19.02 -6.07
CA SER A 237 34.52 -20.48 -6.05
C SER A 237 33.82 -21.15 -4.84
N SER A 238 33.87 -20.51 -3.68
CA SER A 238 33.19 -20.98 -2.47
C SER A 238 31.68 -20.79 -2.59
N LEU A 239 31.25 -19.65 -3.13
CA LEU A 239 29.84 -19.38 -3.41
C LEU A 239 29.26 -20.35 -4.44
N GLU A 240 30.00 -20.69 -5.50
CA GLU A 240 29.60 -21.71 -6.47
C GLU A 240 29.47 -23.10 -5.83
N ALA A 241 30.38 -23.46 -4.90
CA ALA A 241 30.28 -24.72 -4.17
C ALA A 241 29.01 -24.76 -3.30
N VAL A 242 28.73 -23.68 -2.56
CA VAL A 242 27.49 -23.54 -1.78
C VAL A 242 26.27 -23.59 -2.71
N GLN A 243 26.27 -22.85 -3.82
CA GLN A 243 25.15 -22.81 -4.76
C GLN A 243 24.87 -24.19 -5.37
N ARG A 244 25.91 -24.97 -5.71
CA ARG A 244 25.75 -26.35 -6.18
C ARG A 244 25.07 -27.23 -5.12
N GLN A 245 25.44 -27.10 -3.85
CA GLN A 245 24.77 -27.84 -2.78
C GLN A 245 23.32 -27.38 -2.59
N MET A 246 23.07 -26.07 -2.55
CA MET A 246 21.72 -25.50 -2.43
C MET A 246 20.79 -25.98 -3.57
N ARG A 247 21.29 -26.05 -4.81
CA ARG A 247 20.53 -26.57 -5.96
C ARG A 247 20.16 -28.04 -5.80
N LYS A 248 21.06 -28.87 -5.28
CA LYS A 248 20.77 -30.29 -4.99
C LYS A 248 19.69 -30.41 -3.91
N LEU A 249 19.91 -29.72 -2.79
CA LEU A 249 19.03 -29.77 -1.61
C LEU A 249 17.63 -29.19 -1.85
N ARG A 250 17.48 -28.29 -2.85
CA ARG A 250 16.18 -27.75 -3.28
C ARG A 250 15.21 -28.82 -3.81
N THR A 251 15.69 -30.00 -4.20
CA THR A 251 14.81 -31.09 -4.66
C THR A 251 13.91 -31.58 -3.50
N VAL A 252 12.62 -31.80 -3.77
CA VAL A 252 11.64 -32.23 -2.75
C VAL A 252 12.11 -33.46 -1.99
N LYS A 253 12.78 -34.38 -2.67
CA LYS A 253 13.33 -35.62 -2.09
C LYS A 253 14.46 -35.36 -1.08
N GLN A 254 15.33 -34.39 -1.34
CA GLN A 254 16.44 -34.05 -0.44
C GLN A 254 16.02 -33.08 0.67
N ALA A 255 15.13 -32.13 0.37
CA ALA A 255 14.54 -31.26 1.37
C ALA A 255 13.75 -32.03 2.44
N ALA A 256 13.08 -33.12 2.05
CA ALA A 256 12.38 -34.01 2.98
C ALA A 256 13.32 -34.79 3.92
N GLN A 257 14.59 -34.97 3.56
CA GLN A 257 15.59 -35.63 4.43
C GLN A 257 16.18 -34.69 5.49
N LEU A 258 15.88 -33.40 5.42
CA LEU A 258 16.35 -32.34 6.33
C LEU A 258 15.28 -31.85 7.31
N ARG A 259 14.06 -32.42 7.26
CA ARG A 259 12.96 -32.14 8.18
C ARG A 259 12.81 -33.29 9.17
#